data_AF-A0A5K0Z7C1-F1
#
_entry.id   AF-A0A5K0Z7C1-F1
#
_cell.length_a   1.000
_cell.length_b   1.000
_cell.length_c   1.000
_cell.angle_alpha   90.00
_cell.angle_beta   90.00
_cell.angle_gamma   90.00
#
_symmetry.space_group_name_H-M   'P 1'
#
loop_
_entity.id
_entity.type
_entity.pdbx_description
1 polymer ?
#
loop_
_entity_poly.entity_id
_entity_poly.type
_entity_poly.pdbx_seq_one_letter_code
_entity_poly.pdbx_strand_id
1 'polypeptide(L)' 'YEREGGICDFAAVDFFVSTVDPLKEPPLVTANTVLSILAVDYPVQKVSCYVSDDGAAMLTFETLSETSEFARKWVPFVK' A
#
# COMPACT_ATOMS: atom_id res chain seq x y z
N TYR A 1 -20.18 8.17 9.44
CA TYR A 1 -20.82 7.68 8.20
C TYR A 1 -20.74 6.16 8.04
N GLU A 2 -20.39 5.42 9.10
CA GLU A 2 -20.77 4.00 9.20
C GLU A 2 -22.13 3.92 9.89
N ARG A 3 -23.08 3.18 9.30
CA ARG A 3 -24.29 2.77 10.01
C ARG A 3 -23.97 1.45 10.71
N GLU A 4 -23.94 1.44 12.04
CA GLU A 4 -23.71 0.22 12.81
C GLU A 4 -24.68 -0.88 12.34
N GLY A 5 -24.13 -2.02 11.95
CA GLY A 5 -24.89 -3.19 11.48
C GLY A 5 -25.33 -3.17 10.00
N GLY A 6 -24.96 -2.15 9.21
CA GLY A 6 -25.24 -2.06 7.78
C GLY A 6 -24.09 -2.51 6.87
N ILE A 7 -24.39 -2.80 5.59
CA ILE A 7 -23.36 -3.01 4.57
C ILE A 7 -22.55 -1.71 4.42
N CYS A 8 -21.24 -1.84 4.29
CA CYS A 8 -20.34 -0.71 4.08
C CYS A 8 -20.69 0.03 2.76
N ASP A 9 -21.36 1.18 2.91
CA ASP A 9 -21.84 2.06 1.83
C ASP A 9 -20.71 2.86 1.15
N PHE A 10 -19.47 2.71 1.61
CA PHE A 10 -18.31 3.38 1.02
C PHE A 10 -17.95 2.83 -0.36
N ALA A 11 -17.55 3.71 -1.27
CA ALA A 11 -17.03 3.35 -2.59
C ALA A 11 -15.68 2.63 -2.46
N ALA A 12 -15.39 1.71 -3.39
CA ALA A 12 -14.05 1.14 -3.49
C ALA A 12 -13.06 2.22 -3.98
N VAL A 13 -11.83 2.17 -3.47
CA VAL A 13 -10.74 3.07 -3.82
C VAL A 13 -9.51 2.23 -4.17
N ASP A 14 -9.02 2.42 -5.39
CA ASP A 14 -7.80 1.78 -5.87
C ASP A 14 -6.68 2.84 -5.93
N PHE A 15 -5.62 2.60 -5.18
CA PHE A 15 -4.41 3.40 -5.22
C PHE A 15 -3.44 2.80 -6.23
N PHE A 16 -2.90 3.64 -7.12
CA PHE A 16 -1.91 3.23 -8.10
C PHE A 16 -0.59 3.98 -7.84
N VAL A 17 0.48 3.23 -7.62
CA VAL A 17 1.84 3.76 -7.39
C VAL A 17 2.72 3.30 -8.54
N SER A 18 3.34 4.24 -9.25
CA SER A 18 4.30 3.95 -10.31
C SER A 18 5.71 4.32 -9.86
N THR A 19 6.68 3.48 -10.19
CA THR A 19 8.12 3.75 -10.02
C THR A 19 8.88 3.25 -11.24
N VAL A 20 10.07 3.80 -11.50
CA VAL A 20 10.86 3.45 -12.69
C VAL A 20 12.32 3.09 -12.40
N ASP A 21 13.00 3.80 -11.51
CA ASP A 21 14.43 3.62 -11.30
C ASP A 21 14.74 3.71 -9.81
N PRO A 22 15.07 2.58 -9.15
CA PRO A 22 15.33 2.57 -7.72
C PRO A 22 16.59 3.35 -7.31
N LEU A 23 17.46 3.72 -8.25
CA LEU A 23 18.63 4.57 -7.97
C LEU A 23 18.27 6.06 -7.95
N LYS A 24 17.21 6.46 -8.65
CA LYS A 24 16.68 7.84 -8.63
C LYS A 24 15.59 8.01 -7.59
N GLU A 25 14.77 7.00 -7.41
CA GLU A 25 13.67 6.91 -6.45
C GLU A 25 14.01 5.84 -5.43
N PRO A 26 14.61 6.19 -4.27
CA PRO A 26 15.06 5.19 -3.32
C PRO A 26 13.90 4.24 -2.94
N PRO A 27 14.08 2.90 -2.99
CA PRO A 27 12.99 1.94 -2.77
C PRO A 27 12.26 2.11 -1.44
N LEU A 28 12.96 2.64 -0.43
CA LEU A 28 12.39 2.97 0.88
C LEU A 28 11.27 4.01 0.79
N VAL A 29 11.36 4.97 -0.14
CA VAL A 29 10.32 5.98 -0.34
C VAL A 29 9.06 5.32 -0.91
N THR A 30 9.22 4.43 -1.89
CA THR A 30 8.14 3.62 -2.45
C THR A 30 7.51 2.73 -1.38
N ALA A 31 8.33 2.05 -0.57
CA ALA A 31 7.87 1.24 0.56
C ALA A 31 7.06 2.04 1.58
N ASN A 32 7.55 3.21 1.98
CA ASN A 32 6.85 4.10 2.92
C ASN A 32 5.51 4.60 2.37
N THR A 33 5.46 4.87 1.06
CA THR A 33 4.22 5.25 0.38
C THR A 33 3.20 4.11 0.42
N VAL A 34 3.63 2.88 0.09
CA VAL A 34 2.79 1.68 0.16
C VAL A 34 2.30 1.43 1.59
N LEU A 35 3.17 1.50 2.61
CA LEU A 35 2.77 1.33 4.01
C LEU A 35 1.75 2.37 4.46
N SER A 36 1.92 3.63 4.02
CA SER A 36 0.98 4.71 4.32
C SER A 36 -0.39 4.43 3.70
N ILE A 37 -0.44 3.94 2.45
CA ILE A 37 -1.67 3.54 1.77
C ILE A 37 -2.35 2.36 2.49
N LEU A 38 -1.60 1.33 2.89
CA LEU A 38 -2.17 0.18 3.59
C LEU A 38 -2.74 0.53 4.98
N ALA A 39 -2.23 1.61 5.59
CA ALA A 39 -2.64 2.12 6.89
C ALA A 39 -3.73 3.21 6.85
N VAL A 40 -4.34 3.52 5.69
CA VAL A 40 -5.40 4.54 5.61
C VAL A 40 -6.64 4.17 6.42
N ASP A 41 -7.25 5.14 7.10
CA ASP A 41 -8.49 4.95 7.86
C ASP A 41 -9.70 4.79 6.92
N TYR A 42 -9.83 3.59 6.34
CA TYR A 42 -10.89 3.20 5.43
C TYR A 42 -11.14 1.69 5.53
N PRO A 43 -12.37 1.21 5.23
CA PRO A 43 -12.68 -0.21 5.29
C PRO A 43 -11.73 -1.05 4.42
N VAL A 44 -11.10 -2.07 5.03
CA VAL A 44 -10.07 -2.90 4.38
C VAL A 44 -10.54 -3.56 3.09
N GLN A 45 -11.82 -3.93 3.01
CA GLN A 45 -12.45 -4.51 1.84
C GLN A 45 -12.76 -3.52 0.71
N LYS A 46 -12.44 -2.23 0.91
CA LYS A 46 -12.68 -1.14 -0.04
C LYS A 46 -11.39 -0.44 -0.48
N VAL A 47 -10.23 -0.84 0.03
CA VAL A 47 -8.93 -0.28 -0.36
C VAL A 47 -8.11 -1.33 -1.07
N SER A 48 -7.65 -1.01 -2.27
CA SER A 48 -6.64 -1.79 -2.99
C SER A 48 -5.42 -0.92 -3.28
N CYS A 49 -4.23 -1.50 -3.22
CA CYS A 49 -2.98 -0.82 -3.60
C CYS A 49 -2.30 -1.61 -4.71
N TYR A 50 -2.05 -0.95 -5.83
CA TYR A 50 -1.36 -1.49 -6.99
C TYR A 50 -0.04 -0.76 -7.17
N VAL A 51 1.05 -1.51 -7.37
CA VAL A 51 2.38 -0.95 -7.63
C VAL A 51 2.84 -1.41 -9.00
N SER A 52 3.19 -0.46 -9.86
CA SER A 52 3.78 -0.69 -11.18
C SER A 52 5.25 -0.28 -11.15
N ASP A 53 6.13 -1.21 -11.51
CA ASP A 53 7.56 -0.95 -11.68
C ASP A 53 7.90 -0.99 -13.19
N ASP A 54 8.08 0.19 -13.78
CA ASP A 54 8.40 0.35 -15.19
C ASP A 54 9.88 0.00 -15.49
N GLY A 55 10.73 -0.01 -14.46
CA GLY A 55 12.14 -0.40 -14.56
C GLY A 55 12.38 -1.90 -14.48
N ALA A 56 11.37 -2.67 -14.05
CA ALA A 56 11.45 -4.10 -13.80
C ALA A 56 12.69 -4.50 -12.95
N ALA A 57 12.99 -3.69 -11.94
CA ALA A 57 14.20 -3.83 -11.14
C ALA A 57 13.99 -4.84 -10.00
N MET A 58 14.86 -5.85 -9.90
CA MET A 58 14.79 -6.86 -8.84
C MET A 58 14.82 -6.23 -7.43
N LEU A 59 15.56 -5.13 -7.27
CA LEU A 59 15.64 -4.39 -6.01
C LEU A 59 14.27 -3.85 -5.56
N THR A 60 13.45 -3.36 -6.48
CA THR A 60 12.08 -2.89 -6.18
C THR A 60 11.22 -4.05 -5.72
N PHE A 61 11.31 -5.20 -6.40
CA PHE A 61 10.57 -6.41 -6.04
C PHE A 61 10.93 -6.91 -4.64
N GLU A 62 12.22 -7.07 -4.33
CA GLU A 62 12.68 -7.52 -3.00
C GLU A 62 12.25 -6.53 -1.90
N THR A 63 12.35 -5.22 -2.17
CA THR A 63 11.91 -4.20 -1.22
C THR A 63 10.41 -4.32 -0.93
N LEU A 64 9.56 -4.50 -1.95
CA LEU A 64 8.12 -4.65 -1.77
C LEU A 64 7.76 -5.96 -1.06
N SER A 65 8.50 -7.04 -1.31
CA SER A 65 8.36 -8.31 -0.58
C SER A 65 8.58 -8.11 0.92
N GLU A 66 9.70 -7.50 1.31
CA GLU A 66 9.99 -7.19 2.72
C GLU A 66 8.99 -6.19 3.33
N THR A 67 8.57 -5.20 2.54
CA THR A 67 7.54 -4.22 2.94
C THR A 67 6.21 -4.92 3.27
N SER A 68 5.84 -5.95 2.50
CA SER A 68 4.59 -6.70 2.75
C SER A 68 4.63 -7.45 4.08
N GLU A 69 5.76 -8.06 4.43
CA GLU A 69 5.94 -8.74 5.72
C GLU A 69 5.96 -7.75 6.88
N PHE A 70 6.59 -6.58 6.69
CA PHE A 70 6.57 -5.53 7.69
C PHE A 70 5.17 -4.95 7.89
N ALA A 71 4.40 -4.75 6.82
CA ALA A 71 3.03 -4.23 6.86
C ALA A 71 2.13 -5.06 7.78
N ARG A 72 2.31 -6.39 7.81
CA ARG A 72 1.54 -7.29 8.70
C ARG A 72 1.74 -7.00 10.19
N LYS A 73 2.89 -6.43 10.57
CA LYS A 73 3.20 -6.01 11.94
C LYS A 73 2.83 -4.55 12.18
N TRP A 74 3.09 -3.70 11.18
CA TRP A 74 2.90 -2.26 11.27
C TRP A 74 1.43 -1.84 11.24
N VAL A 75 0.63 -2.37 10.31
CA VAL A 75 -0.77 -1.95 10.11
C VAL A 75 -1.62 -2.12 11.38
N PRO A 76 -1.57 -3.26 12.11
CA PRO A 76 -2.33 -3.41 13.37
C PRO A 76 -1.81 -2.57 14.54
N PHE A 77 -0.62 -1.98 14.42
CA PHE A 77 -0.05 -1.11 15.46
C PHE A 77 -0.48 0.36 15.27
N VAL A 78 -0.70 0.79 14.01
CA VAL A 78 -1.06 2.17 13.66
C VAL A 78 -2.54 2.40 13.37
N LYS A 79 -3.33 1.33 13.31
CA LYS A 79 -4.79 1.33 13.25
C LYS A 79 -5.34 0.69 14.51
#